data_AF-A0A7W3SRY6-F1
#
_entry.id   AF-A0A7W3SRY6-F1
#
_cell.length_a   1.000
_cell.length_b   1.000
_cell.length_c   1.000
_cell.angle_alpha   90.00
_cell.angle_beta   90.00
_cell.angle_gamma   90.00
#
_symmetry.space_group_name_H-M   'P 1'
#
loop_
_entity.id
_entity.type
_entity.pdbx_description
1 polymer ?
#
loop_
_entity_poly.entity_id
_entity_poly.type
_entity_poly.pdbx_seq_one_letter_code
_entity_poly.pdbx_strand_id
1 'polypeptide(L)'
;MKIMHFFPNSSGISFLKSFQKYLQLTYAGVYFCYDKSAMFLSDLSVRPNETDIIIFTAHGTEDSIIGDRVKGTEVILTKESLSDLMHSFIFAFSCSTGALGERLCSEYNAISYIGFNDIIDLSVKSANTSFKSELSTILKSIYNQALQKSFNTFIMENYDVGQLARLISLNLKRSFSMLLSLNSSQLSSQYSLSTRVTENPIFLRKLHSDLLTTVDSVRSRIITHGEEGFVPWEFIREPKKIKEIIRKLENVKFSVRNEYYRFFLLSRLYYLDGRVNEFKQAYRIAFSLFPDYEPLKTLPIIADEGESAQFSETEIV
;
A
#
# COMPACT_ATOMS: atom_id res chain seq x y z
N MET A 1 5.66 12.52 5.24
CA MET A 1 4.82 11.29 5.11
C MET A 1 5.44 10.13 5.90
N LYS A 2 4.62 9.29 6.53
CA LYS A 2 5.01 8.05 7.21
C LYS A 2 4.48 6.81 6.49
N ILE A 3 5.06 5.65 6.77
CA ILE A 3 4.50 4.33 6.47
C ILE A 3 4.06 3.72 7.80
N MET A 4 2.76 3.68 8.06
CA MET A 4 2.19 3.07 9.27
C MET A 4 1.68 1.67 8.93
N HIS A 5 2.17 0.65 9.64
CA HIS A 5 1.81 -0.74 9.38
C HIS A 5 1.15 -1.37 10.61
N PHE A 6 -0.13 -1.70 10.48
CA PHE A 6 -0.83 -2.52 11.46
C PHE A 6 -0.61 -4.00 11.16
N PHE A 7 0.10 -4.68 12.07
CA PHE A 7 0.52 -6.08 11.96
C PHE A 7 0.29 -6.80 13.30
N PRO A 8 -0.96 -7.14 13.64
CA PRO A 8 -1.28 -7.81 14.90
C PRO A 8 -0.62 -9.19 14.96
N ASN A 9 -0.36 -9.68 16.17
CA ASN A 9 0.20 -11.02 16.37
C ASN A 9 -0.86 -12.10 16.06
N SER A 10 -0.90 -12.59 14.81
CA SER A 10 -1.71 -13.74 14.38
C SER A 10 -0.85 -14.79 13.66
N SER A 11 -1.13 -16.07 13.91
CA SER A 11 -0.43 -17.20 13.26
C SER A 11 -0.65 -17.22 11.75
N GLY A 12 -1.84 -16.82 11.29
CA GLY A 12 -2.24 -16.84 9.87
C GLY A 12 -1.45 -15.89 8.97
N ILE A 13 -0.91 -14.81 9.54
CA ILE A 13 -0.18 -13.75 8.82
C ILE A 13 1.32 -13.74 9.13
N SER A 14 1.78 -14.63 10.03
CA SER A 14 3.18 -14.70 10.47
C SER A 14 4.20 -14.89 9.33
N PHE A 15 3.78 -15.47 8.21
CA PHE A 15 4.64 -15.65 7.04
C PHE A 15 5.04 -14.32 6.39
N LEU A 16 4.32 -13.22 6.63
CA LEU A 16 4.63 -11.87 6.12
C LEU A 16 5.66 -11.12 6.99
N LYS A 17 6.19 -11.76 8.05
CA LYS A 17 7.28 -11.18 8.86
C LYS A 17 8.51 -10.81 8.03
N SER A 18 8.79 -11.51 6.93
CA SER A 18 9.92 -11.14 6.07
C SER A 18 9.65 -9.84 5.31
N PHE A 19 8.42 -9.61 4.83
CA PHE A 19 8.02 -8.31 4.27
C PHE A 19 8.06 -7.19 5.32
N GLN A 20 7.55 -7.43 6.53
CA GLN A 20 7.65 -6.47 7.65
C GLN A 20 9.12 -6.09 7.94
N LYS A 21 10.01 -7.08 8.06
CA LYS A 21 11.46 -6.85 8.28
C LYS A 21 12.08 -6.06 7.14
N TYR A 22 11.71 -6.38 5.89
CA TYR A 22 12.15 -5.63 4.72
C TYR A 22 11.76 -4.15 4.82
N LEU A 23 10.50 -3.85 5.15
CA LEU A 23 10.05 -2.46 5.30
C LEU A 23 10.81 -1.73 6.40
N GLN A 24 11.03 -2.39 7.54
CA GLN A 24 11.76 -1.83 8.67
C GLN A 24 13.22 -1.49 8.31
N LEU A 25 13.89 -2.37 7.57
CA LEU A 25 15.29 -2.17 7.16
C LEU A 25 15.42 -1.10 6.07
N THR A 26 14.55 -1.13 5.06
CA THR A 26 14.65 -0.26 3.87
C THR A 26 14.14 1.15 4.15
N TYR A 27 13.09 1.31 4.97
CA TYR A 27 12.43 2.58 5.24
C TYR A 27 12.59 3.01 6.70
N ALA A 28 13.77 2.73 7.27
CA ALA A 28 14.13 3.15 8.62
C ALA A 28 13.92 4.67 8.79
N GLY A 29 13.31 5.08 9.90
CA GLY A 29 13.01 6.47 10.22
C GLY A 29 11.66 6.98 9.72
N VAL A 30 11.05 6.35 8.71
CA VAL A 30 9.69 6.70 8.23
C VAL A 30 8.68 5.55 8.38
N TYR A 31 9.14 4.34 8.67
CA TYR A 31 8.30 3.17 8.90
C TYR A 31 8.02 2.92 10.39
N PHE A 32 6.74 2.75 10.72
CA PHE A 32 6.24 2.49 12.07
C PHE A 32 5.33 1.26 12.05
N CYS A 33 5.56 0.31 12.94
CA CYS A 33 4.82 -0.95 13.00
C CYS A 33 4.09 -1.08 14.34
N TYR A 34 2.82 -1.46 14.29
CA TYR A 34 1.95 -1.58 15.45
C TYR A 34 1.33 -2.98 15.49
N ASP A 35 1.47 -3.66 16.62
CA ASP A 35 0.83 -4.96 16.86
C ASP A 35 -0.41 -4.85 17.76
N LYS A 36 -0.74 -3.62 18.21
CA LYS A 36 -1.87 -3.28 19.08
C LYS A 36 -2.78 -2.26 18.43
N SER A 37 -4.08 -2.57 18.37
CA SER A 37 -5.09 -1.68 17.78
C SER A 37 -5.12 -0.31 18.46
N ALA A 38 -5.07 -0.28 19.79
CA ALA A 38 -5.12 0.98 20.54
C ALA A 38 -3.95 1.93 20.21
N MET A 39 -2.73 1.40 20.07
CA MET A 39 -1.57 2.21 19.69
C MET A 39 -1.66 2.69 18.25
N PHE A 40 -2.05 1.80 17.33
CA PHE A 40 -2.24 2.16 15.93
C PHE A 40 -3.27 3.29 15.77
N LEU A 41 -4.44 3.15 16.38
CA LEU A 41 -5.51 4.16 16.31
C LEU A 41 -5.12 5.47 16.99
N SER A 42 -4.42 5.41 18.13
CA SER A 42 -3.93 6.59 18.83
C SER A 42 -2.93 7.38 17.98
N ASP A 43 -1.98 6.71 17.33
CA ASP A 43 -0.99 7.39 16.48
C ASP A 43 -1.63 7.87 15.17
N LEU A 44 -2.67 7.17 14.69
CA LEU A 44 -3.44 7.56 13.53
C LEU A 44 -4.20 8.87 13.77
N SER A 45 -4.86 9.03 14.92
CA SER A 45 -5.70 10.20 15.21
C SER A 45 -4.93 11.51 15.43
N VAL A 46 -3.65 11.43 15.82
CA VAL A 46 -2.80 12.61 16.10
C VAL A 46 -1.78 12.91 15.01
N ARG A 47 -1.88 12.24 13.84
CA ARG A 47 -0.86 12.37 12.81
C ARG A 47 -0.95 13.74 12.12
N PRO A 48 0.19 14.41 11.87
CA PRO A 48 0.20 15.70 11.18
C PRO A 48 -0.01 15.55 9.67
N ASN A 49 0.30 14.38 9.10
CA ASN A 49 0.20 14.13 7.66
C ASN A 49 -0.94 13.15 7.39
N GLU A 50 -2.03 13.63 6.82
CA GLU A 50 -3.18 12.76 6.57
C GLU A 50 -2.97 11.84 5.36
N THR A 51 -1.98 12.14 4.51
CA THR A 51 -1.61 11.37 3.30
C THR A 51 -0.54 10.33 3.55
N ASP A 52 -0.55 9.70 4.72
CA ASP A 52 0.39 8.63 5.03
C ASP A 52 0.08 7.34 4.24
N ILE A 53 1.08 6.46 4.12
CA ILE A 53 0.89 5.11 3.59
C ILE A 53 0.50 4.21 4.76
N ILE A 54 -0.71 3.67 4.72
CA ILE A 54 -1.23 2.76 5.72
C ILE A 54 -1.19 1.35 5.17
N ILE A 55 -0.53 0.44 5.88
CA ILE A 55 -0.46 -0.97 5.52
C ILE A 55 -1.22 -1.77 6.56
N PHE A 56 -2.17 -2.60 6.11
CA PHE A 56 -2.81 -3.61 6.95
C PHE A 56 -2.28 -4.98 6.58
N THR A 57 -1.63 -5.67 7.51
CA THR A 57 -1.37 -7.10 7.36
C THR A 57 -2.10 -7.82 8.49
N ALA A 58 -3.35 -8.17 8.22
CA ALA A 58 -4.30 -8.65 9.22
C ALA A 58 -5.31 -9.59 8.57
N HIS A 59 -6.09 -10.30 9.37
CA HIS A 59 -7.31 -10.91 8.85
C HIS A 59 -8.37 -9.82 8.64
N GLY A 60 -9.36 -10.10 7.82
CA GLY A 60 -10.42 -9.15 7.53
C GLY A 60 -11.68 -9.85 7.08
N THR A 61 -12.74 -9.05 7.09
CA THR A 61 -14.06 -9.37 6.58
C THR A 61 -14.47 -8.25 5.61
N GLU A 62 -15.64 -8.39 5.01
CA GLU A 62 -16.24 -7.36 4.14
C GLU A 62 -16.36 -6.00 4.85
N ASP A 63 -16.50 -6.01 6.18
CA ASP A 63 -16.80 -4.83 6.99
C ASP A 63 -15.72 -4.42 7.99
N SER A 64 -14.64 -5.20 8.13
CA SER A 64 -13.69 -4.93 9.21
C SER A 64 -12.29 -5.51 8.98
N ILE A 65 -11.34 -4.94 9.71
CA ILE A 65 -10.02 -5.53 9.96
C ILE A 65 -10.02 -6.18 11.34
N ILE A 66 -9.56 -7.42 11.43
CA ILE A 66 -9.42 -8.15 12.69
C ILE A 66 -8.07 -7.80 13.29
N GLY A 67 -8.10 -7.14 14.45
CA GLY A 67 -6.94 -6.64 15.16
C GLY A 67 -6.36 -7.62 16.17
N ASP A 68 -5.76 -7.08 17.23
CA ASP A 68 -5.16 -7.87 18.29
C ASP A 68 -6.22 -8.46 19.25
N ARG A 69 -5.78 -9.32 20.17
CA ARG A 69 -6.65 -9.92 21.19
C ARG A 69 -6.49 -9.24 22.54
N VAL A 70 -7.59 -8.75 23.10
CA VAL A 70 -7.67 -8.15 24.43
C VAL A 70 -8.57 -9.02 25.31
N LYS A 71 -8.00 -9.56 26.40
CA LYS A 71 -8.70 -10.48 27.32
C LYS A 71 -9.36 -11.69 26.61
N GLY A 72 -8.74 -12.17 25.54
CA GLY A 72 -9.22 -13.31 24.75
C GLY A 72 -10.19 -12.95 23.62
N THR A 73 -10.63 -11.70 23.52
CA THR A 73 -11.55 -11.23 22.47
C THR A 73 -10.77 -10.49 21.38
N GLU A 74 -11.10 -10.77 20.12
CA GLU A 74 -10.52 -10.06 18.97
C GLU A 74 -11.08 -8.65 18.89
N VAL A 75 -10.20 -7.66 18.73
CA VAL A 75 -10.59 -6.28 18.46
C VAL A 75 -11.00 -6.18 17.00
N ILE A 76 -12.20 -5.67 16.75
CA ILE A 76 -12.74 -5.49 15.39
C ILE A 76 -12.64 -4.02 15.02
N LEU A 77 -11.88 -3.73 13.96
CA LEU A 77 -11.72 -2.39 13.42
C LEU A 77 -12.71 -2.21 12.26
N THR A 78 -13.87 -1.63 12.56
CA THR A 78 -14.90 -1.28 11.56
C THR A 78 -14.54 0.02 10.84
N LYS A 79 -15.30 0.36 9.80
CA LYS A 79 -15.14 1.63 9.08
C LYS A 79 -15.19 2.86 10.01
N GLU A 80 -16.05 2.84 11.03
CA GLU A 80 -16.19 3.94 11.99
C GLU A 80 -14.92 4.11 12.84
N SER A 81 -14.33 3.00 13.29
CA SER A 81 -13.06 3.05 14.04
C SER A 81 -11.88 3.46 13.17
N LEU A 82 -12.03 3.36 11.86
CA LEU A 82 -11.03 3.69 10.85
C LEU A 82 -11.34 5.02 10.14
N SER A 83 -12.24 5.84 10.69
CA SER A 83 -12.58 7.15 10.13
C SER A 83 -11.36 8.05 9.95
N ASP A 84 -10.41 7.93 10.87
CA ASP A 84 -9.17 8.69 10.82
C ASP A 84 -8.29 8.28 9.65
N LEU A 85 -8.56 7.22 8.89
CA LEU A 85 -7.83 6.93 7.63
C LEU A 85 -8.12 7.92 6.50
N MET A 86 -8.95 8.94 6.77
CA MET A 86 -9.19 10.04 5.86
C MET A 86 -7.88 10.52 5.22
N HIS A 87 -7.93 10.71 3.91
CA HIS A 87 -6.84 11.19 3.08
C HIS A 87 -5.60 10.29 2.95
N SER A 88 -5.61 9.09 3.53
CA SER A 88 -4.48 8.16 3.41
C SER A 88 -4.53 7.32 2.14
N PHE A 89 -3.36 6.78 1.78
CA PHE A 89 -3.28 5.64 0.86
C PHE A 89 -3.21 4.35 1.66
N ILE A 90 -4.11 3.42 1.40
CA ILE A 90 -4.26 2.19 2.17
C ILE A 90 -3.88 1.00 1.30
N PHE A 91 -3.01 0.15 1.84
CA PHE A 91 -2.67 -1.12 1.25
C PHE A 91 -2.95 -2.25 2.23
N ALA A 92 -4.02 -3.00 1.97
CA ALA A 92 -4.49 -4.07 2.83
C ALA A 92 -4.13 -5.45 2.27
N PHE A 93 -3.14 -6.09 2.92
CA PHE A 93 -2.96 -7.54 2.90
C PHE A 93 -3.95 -8.22 3.84
N SER A 94 -5.23 -8.02 3.54
CA SER A 94 -6.33 -8.56 4.31
C SER A 94 -7.37 -9.14 3.37
N CYS A 95 -7.79 -10.36 3.66
CA CYS A 95 -8.76 -11.09 2.83
C CYS A 95 -10.14 -10.42 2.90
N SER A 96 -10.89 -10.44 1.80
CA SER A 96 -12.30 -10.01 1.74
C SER A 96 -12.56 -8.57 2.17
N THR A 97 -11.58 -7.68 2.14
CA THR A 97 -11.70 -6.30 2.63
C THR A 97 -12.07 -5.28 1.54
N GLY A 98 -12.38 -5.76 0.33
CA GLY A 98 -12.71 -4.89 -0.79
C GLY A 98 -13.86 -3.92 -0.53
N ALA A 99 -14.98 -4.43 0.00
CA ALA A 99 -16.15 -3.61 0.33
C ALA A 99 -15.87 -2.60 1.46
N LEU A 100 -15.00 -2.95 2.42
CA LEU A 100 -14.50 -2.00 3.41
C LEU A 100 -13.70 -0.88 2.73
N GLY A 101 -12.78 -1.23 1.83
CA GLY A 101 -11.98 -0.28 1.07
C GLY A 101 -12.82 0.70 0.23
N GLU A 102 -13.85 0.20 -0.45
CA GLU A 102 -14.79 1.04 -1.20
C GLU A 102 -15.47 2.08 -0.31
N ARG A 103 -15.96 1.67 0.88
CA ARG A 103 -16.60 2.58 1.83
C ARG A 103 -15.62 3.56 2.46
N LEU A 104 -14.39 3.13 2.78
CA LEU A 104 -13.36 4.05 3.26
C LEU A 104 -13.05 5.16 2.24
N CYS A 105 -12.98 4.84 0.95
CA CYS A 105 -12.77 5.84 -0.10
C CYS A 105 -14.01 6.74 -0.33
N SER A 106 -15.21 6.16 -0.39
CA SER A 106 -16.44 6.88 -0.77
C SER A 106 -17.12 7.62 0.38
N GLU A 107 -17.01 7.13 1.61
CA GLU A 107 -17.67 7.71 2.80
C GLU A 107 -16.68 8.47 3.70
N TYR A 108 -15.42 8.01 3.81
CA TYR A 108 -14.41 8.57 4.72
C TYR A 108 -13.22 9.22 4.01
N ASN A 109 -13.31 9.45 2.70
CA ASN A 109 -12.33 10.18 1.89
C ASN A 109 -10.89 9.66 2.02
N ALA A 110 -10.69 8.35 2.24
CA ALA A 110 -9.39 7.76 1.93
C ALA A 110 -9.06 8.04 0.45
N ILE A 111 -7.81 8.39 0.15
CA ILE A 111 -7.45 8.75 -1.23
C ILE A 111 -7.54 7.52 -2.11
N SER A 112 -6.92 6.44 -1.70
CA SER A 112 -6.94 5.20 -2.46
C SER A 112 -6.74 3.98 -1.56
N TYR A 113 -7.26 2.86 -2.03
CA TYR A 113 -7.23 1.59 -1.33
C TYR A 113 -6.85 0.47 -2.30
N ILE A 114 -5.84 -0.32 -1.98
CA ILE A 114 -5.59 -1.63 -2.60
C ILE A 114 -5.90 -2.71 -1.57
N GLY A 115 -6.67 -3.72 -1.97
CA GLY A 115 -6.90 -4.91 -1.14
C GLY A 115 -7.41 -6.07 -1.97
N PHE A 116 -8.20 -6.94 -1.33
CA PHE A 116 -8.69 -8.17 -1.95
C PHE A 116 -10.20 -8.31 -1.78
N ASN A 117 -10.89 -8.67 -2.86
CA ASN A 117 -12.34 -8.82 -2.87
C ASN A 117 -12.85 -10.13 -2.23
N ASP A 118 -11.97 -11.09 -1.97
CA ASP A 118 -12.32 -12.43 -1.51
C ASP A 118 -11.19 -13.03 -0.67
N ILE A 119 -11.43 -14.21 -0.11
CA ILE A 119 -10.49 -15.00 0.67
C ILE A 119 -9.30 -15.39 -0.20
N ILE A 120 -8.13 -14.89 0.16
CA ILE A 120 -6.85 -15.34 -0.38
C ILE A 120 -6.46 -16.62 0.37
N ASP A 121 -6.76 -17.77 -0.21
CA ASP A 121 -6.25 -19.03 0.34
C ASP A 121 -4.78 -19.16 -0.03
N LEU A 122 -3.91 -18.78 0.89
CA LEU A 122 -2.45 -19.01 0.79
C LEU A 122 -2.08 -20.44 1.19
N SER A 123 -3.05 -21.35 1.14
CA SER A 123 -2.86 -22.78 1.08
C SER A 123 -3.35 -23.30 -0.27
N VAL A 124 -2.58 -24.20 -0.87
CA VAL A 124 -2.95 -24.77 -2.17
C VAL A 124 -4.16 -25.68 -1.99
N LYS A 125 -5.27 -25.34 -2.67
CA LYS A 125 -6.50 -26.13 -2.70
C LYS A 125 -6.32 -27.34 -3.61
N SER A 126 -5.68 -28.38 -3.09
CA SER A 126 -5.55 -29.66 -3.80
C SER A 126 -6.53 -30.68 -3.22
N ALA A 127 -7.27 -31.39 -4.08
CA ALA A 127 -8.20 -32.45 -3.68
C ALA A 127 -7.51 -33.61 -2.93
N ASN A 128 -6.18 -33.72 -3.07
CA ASN A 128 -5.34 -34.65 -2.36
C ASN A 128 -4.38 -33.86 -1.46
N THR A 129 -4.35 -34.17 -0.17
CA THR A 129 -3.55 -33.49 0.87
C THR A 129 -2.03 -33.64 0.69
N SER A 130 -1.60 -34.55 -0.19
CA SER A 130 -0.18 -34.76 -0.52
C SER A 130 0.51 -33.47 -0.97
N PHE A 131 1.65 -33.16 -0.34
CA PHE A 131 2.51 -32.00 -0.60
C PHE A 131 1.91 -30.62 -0.31
N LYS A 132 0.75 -30.55 0.36
CA LYS A 132 0.08 -29.26 0.65
C LYS A 132 0.98 -28.30 1.44
N SER A 133 1.75 -28.81 2.41
CA SER A 133 2.68 -28.02 3.22
C SER A 133 3.79 -27.39 2.39
N GLU A 134 4.39 -28.15 1.49
CA GLU A 134 5.52 -27.76 0.66
C GLU A 134 5.08 -26.74 -0.38
N LEU A 135 3.95 -26.99 -1.04
CA LEU A 135 3.36 -26.03 -1.98
C LEU A 135 2.93 -24.72 -1.29
N SER A 136 2.38 -24.80 -0.08
CA SER A 136 2.03 -23.60 0.70
C SER A 136 3.28 -22.82 1.14
N THR A 137 4.39 -23.51 1.43
CA THR A 137 5.67 -22.88 1.75
C THR A 137 6.21 -22.10 0.56
N ILE A 138 6.18 -22.71 -0.63
CA ILE A 138 6.59 -22.05 -1.87
C ILE A 138 5.70 -20.85 -2.17
N LEU A 139 4.37 -21.00 -2.08
CA LEU A 139 3.42 -19.92 -2.33
C LEU A 139 3.66 -18.72 -1.41
N LYS A 140 3.82 -18.95 -0.10
CA LYS A 140 4.12 -17.89 0.88
C LYS A 140 5.43 -17.17 0.58
N SER A 141 6.44 -17.88 0.10
CA SER A 141 7.71 -17.28 -0.32
C SER A 141 7.55 -16.45 -1.59
N ILE A 142 6.87 -16.97 -2.62
CA ILE A 142 6.53 -16.23 -3.85
C ILE A 142 5.81 -14.93 -3.52
N TYR A 143 4.83 -15.03 -2.61
CA TYR A 143 4.03 -13.88 -2.19
C TYR A 143 4.92 -12.81 -1.56
N ASN A 144 5.69 -13.15 -0.52
CA ASN A 144 6.60 -12.19 0.11
C ASN A 144 7.58 -11.53 -0.88
N GLN A 145 8.20 -12.32 -1.77
CA GLN A 145 9.13 -11.79 -2.76
C GLN A 145 8.43 -10.82 -3.72
N ALA A 146 7.22 -11.16 -4.17
CA ALA A 146 6.43 -10.30 -5.03
C ALA A 146 6.08 -8.98 -4.34
N LEU A 147 5.66 -9.02 -3.07
CA LEU A 147 5.31 -7.83 -2.30
C LEU A 147 6.50 -6.91 -2.06
N GLN A 148 7.63 -7.47 -1.62
CA GLN A 148 8.86 -6.71 -1.41
C GLN A 148 9.28 -6.01 -2.70
N LYS A 149 9.33 -6.74 -3.81
CA LYS A 149 9.73 -6.20 -5.11
C LYS A 149 8.75 -5.13 -5.60
N SER A 150 7.45 -5.39 -5.53
CA SER A 150 6.43 -4.44 -5.98
C SER A 150 6.44 -3.16 -5.16
N PHE A 151 6.50 -3.27 -3.83
CA PHE A 151 6.52 -2.09 -2.96
C PHE A 151 7.81 -1.29 -3.14
N ASN A 152 8.96 -1.95 -3.29
CA ASN A 152 10.22 -1.28 -3.61
C ASN A 152 10.13 -0.50 -4.92
N THR A 153 9.70 -1.16 -6.00
CA THR A 153 9.59 -0.51 -7.32
C THR A 153 8.57 0.62 -7.30
N PHE A 154 7.45 0.46 -6.60
CA PHE A 154 6.44 1.50 -6.45
C PHE A 154 7.03 2.79 -5.86
N ILE A 155 7.75 2.67 -4.74
CA ILE A 155 8.37 3.82 -4.07
C ILE A 155 9.52 4.39 -4.90
N MET A 156 10.45 3.55 -5.34
CA MET A 156 11.65 3.98 -6.06
C MET A 156 11.36 4.58 -7.43
N GLU A 157 10.38 4.06 -8.15
CA GLU A 157 10.00 4.55 -9.48
C GLU A 157 8.86 5.58 -9.45
N ASN A 158 8.40 5.99 -8.26
CA ASN A 158 7.29 6.92 -8.08
C ASN A 158 6.06 6.54 -8.92
N TYR A 159 5.74 5.25 -8.92
CA TYR A 159 4.56 4.75 -9.60
C TYR A 159 3.29 5.17 -8.88
N ASP A 160 2.20 5.20 -9.63
CA ASP A 160 0.87 5.40 -9.07
C ASP A 160 0.30 4.09 -8.50
N VAL A 161 -0.84 4.18 -7.81
CA VAL A 161 -1.50 3.04 -7.17
C VAL A 161 -1.97 2.01 -8.19
N GLY A 162 -2.52 2.45 -9.32
CA GLY A 162 -2.91 1.55 -10.41
C GLY A 162 -1.73 0.74 -10.94
N GLN A 163 -0.55 1.37 -11.04
CA GLN A 163 0.70 0.71 -11.38
C GLN A 163 1.17 -0.26 -10.28
N LEU A 164 1.04 0.06 -9.00
CA LEU A 164 1.38 -0.86 -7.89
C LEU A 164 0.52 -2.14 -7.93
N ALA A 165 -0.80 -2.02 -8.13
CA ALA A 165 -1.68 -3.19 -8.25
C ALA A 165 -1.24 -4.12 -9.39
N ARG A 166 -0.89 -3.54 -10.56
CA ARG A 166 -0.36 -4.28 -11.71
C ARG A 166 1.01 -4.90 -11.42
N LEU A 167 1.89 -4.19 -10.70
CA LEU A 167 3.20 -4.69 -10.30
C LEU A 167 3.08 -5.92 -9.40
N ILE A 168 2.19 -5.92 -8.41
CA ILE A 168 1.93 -7.08 -7.55
C ILE A 168 1.53 -8.28 -8.41
N SER A 169 0.54 -8.10 -9.30
CA SER A 169 0.10 -9.17 -10.20
C SER A 169 1.22 -9.69 -11.10
N LEU A 170 2.03 -8.79 -11.66
CA LEU A 170 3.15 -9.13 -12.53
C LEU A 170 4.26 -9.86 -11.78
N ASN A 171 4.63 -9.40 -10.59
CA ASN A 171 5.70 -9.99 -9.81
C ASN A 171 5.30 -11.35 -9.23
N LEU A 172 4.03 -11.58 -8.89
CA LEU A 172 3.53 -12.92 -8.55
C LEU A 172 3.74 -13.90 -9.71
N LYS A 173 3.36 -13.51 -10.93
CA LYS A 173 3.54 -14.34 -12.13
C LYS A 173 5.03 -14.58 -12.43
N ARG A 174 5.87 -13.55 -12.36
CA ARG A 174 7.31 -13.65 -12.60
C ARG A 174 8.00 -14.59 -11.61
N SER A 175 7.69 -14.46 -10.31
CA SER A 175 8.23 -15.33 -9.27
C SER A 175 7.83 -16.79 -9.51
N PHE A 176 6.60 -17.06 -9.94
CA PHE A 176 6.19 -18.40 -10.36
C PHE A 176 6.95 -18.88 -11.60
N SER A 177 7.13 -18.07 -12.63
CA SER A 177 7.92 -18.47 -13.80
C SER A 177 9.39 -18.77 -13.47
N MET A 178 10.00 -18.01 -12.56
CA MET A 178 11.36 -18.27 -12.08
C MET A 178 11.46 -19.60 -11.33
N LEU A 179 10.46 -19.93 -10.50
CA LEU A 179 10.38 -21.20 -9.80
C LEU A 179 10.44 -22.38 -10.77
N LEU A 180 9.76 -22.31 -11.92
CA LEU A 180 9.75 -23.39 -12.92
C LEU A 180 11.11 -23.64 -13.57
N SER A 181 12.04 -22.68 -13.51
CA SER A 181 13.40 -22.86 -14.01
C SER A 181 14.37 -23.47 -13.00
N LEU A 182 13.94 -23.68 -11.75
CA LEU A 182 14.80 -24.23 -10.71
C LEU A 182 14.89 -25.76 -10.83
N ASN A 183 16.10 -26.29 -10.70
CA ASN A 183 16.32 -27.73 -10.55
C ASN A 183 16.01 -28.19 -9.11
N SER A 184 15.97 -29.51 -8.87
CA SER A 184 15.61 -30.09 -7.57
C SER A 184 16.52 -29.62 -6.41
N SER A 185 17.83 -29.45 -6.64
CA SER A 185 18.76 -28.94 -5.63
C SER A 185 18.49 -27.48 -5.27
N GLN A 186 18.19 -26.65 -6.28
CA GLN A 186 17.80 -25.25 -6.08
C GLN A 186 16.46 -25.14 -5.35
N LEU A 187 15.46 -25.96 -5.71
CA LEU A 187 14.17 -26.02 -4.99
C LEU A 187 14.36 -26.42 -3.53
N SER A 188 15.18 -27.44 -3.27
CA SER A 188 15.45 -27.95 -1.92
C SER A 188 16.11 -26.88 -1.05
N SER A 189 17.14 -26.22 -1.56
CA SER A 189 17.87 -25.18 -0.84
C SER A 189 17.05 -23.90 -0.63
N GLN A 190 16.36 -23.41 -1.66
CA GLN A 190 15.66 -22.12 -1.61
C GLN A 190 14.39 -22.17 -0.75
N TYR A 191 13.68 -23.30 -0.74
CA TYR A 191 12.41 -23.44 -0.04
C TYR A 191 12.49 -24.41 1.16
N SER A 192 13.70 -24.84 1.53
CA SER A 192 13.95 -25.78 2.62
C SER A 192 13.14 -27.08 2.50
N LEU A 193 13.06 -27.62 1.29
CA LEU A 193 12.31 -28.84 0.99
C LEU A 193 13.23 -30.06 0.99
N SER A 194 12.73 -31.22 1.41
CA SER A 194 13.52 -32.45 1.34
C SER A 194 13.77 -32.87 -0.12
N THR A 195 14.95 -33.43 -0.38
CA THR A 195 15.33 -33.95 -1.71
C THR A 195 14.29 -34.94 -2.26
N ARG A 196 13.76 -35.80 -1.38
CA ARG A 196 12.69 -36.76 -1.70
C ARG A 196 11.43 -36.10 -2.27
N VAL A 197 11.09 -34.89 -1.82
CA VAL A 197 9.95 -34.14 -2.35
C VAL A 197 10.30 -33.52 -3.70
N THR A 198 11.46 -32.86 -3.79
CA THR A 198 11.85 -32.11 -5.01
C THR A 198 12.22 -32.98 -6.20
N GLU A 199 12.52 -34.26 -5.98
CA GLU A 199 12.73 -35.26 -7.03
C GLU A 199 11.45 -36.03 -7.38
N ASN A 200 10.37 -35.84 -6.63
CA ASN A 200 9.12 -36.57 -6.85
C ASN A 200 8.36 -36.02 -8.07
N PRO A 201 8.11 -36.82 -9.13
CA PRO A 201 7.41 -36.35 -10.32
C PRO A 201 5.96 -35.90 -10.10
N ILE A 202 5.30 -36.43 -9.05
CA ILE A 202 3.93 -36.02 -8.67
C ILE A 202 3.97 -34.64 -8.03
N PHE A 203 4.95 -34.38 -7.17
CA PHE A 203 5.16 -33.07 -6.59
C PHE A 203 5.41 -32.01 -7.67
N LEU A 204 6.32 -32.29 -8.62
CA LEU A 204 6.64 -31.35 -9.71
C LEU A 204 5.42 -31.04 -10.58
N ARG A 205 4.59 -32.04 -10.91
CA ARG A 205 3.34 -31.80 -11.63
C ARG A 205 2.38 -30.91 -10.85
N LYS A 206 2.17 -31.18 -9.57
CA LYS A 206 1.33 -30.34 -8.69
C LYS A 206 1.89 -28.93 -8.51
N LEU A 207 3.21 -28.81 -8.45
CA LEU A 207 3.90 -27.53 -8.41
C LEU A 207 3.58 -26.68 -9.64
N HIS A 208 3.48 -27.31 -10.81
CA HIS A 208 3.14 -26.60 -12.05
C HIS A 208 1.64 -26.25 -12.10
N SER A 209 0.74 -27.19 -11.82
CA SER A 209 -0.71 -26.99 -11.97
C SER A 209 -1.34 -26.20 -10.82
N ASP A 210 -1.18 -26.71 -9.59
CA ASP A 210 -1.96 -26.27 -8.44
C ASP A 210 -1.46 -24.90 -7.95
N LEU A 211 -0.15 -24.68 -8.02
CA LEU A 211 0.44 -23.39 -7.65
C LEU A 211 0.13 -22.30 -8.69
N LEU A 212 0.17 -22.60 -10.00
CA LEU A 212 -0.22 -21.63 -11.04
C LEU A 212 -1.67 -21.20 -10.84
N THR A 213 -2.57 -22.17 -10.64
CA THR A 213 -4.00 -21.90 -10.40
C THR A 213 -4.18 -21.01 -9.18
N THR A 214 -3.44 -21.27 -8.11
CA THR A 214 -3.49 -20.46 -6.89
C THR A 214 -2.95 -19.05 -7.15
N VAL A 215 -1.80 -18.91 -7.81
CA VAL A 215 -1.21 -17.61 -8.16
C VAL A 215 -2.17 -16.80 -9.03
N ASP A 216 -2.77 -17.39 -10.05
CA ASP A 216 -3.72 -16.71 -10.93
C ASP A 216 -4.98 -16.28 -10.18
N SER A 217 -5.48 -17.12 -9.27
CA SER A 217 -6.60 -16.78 -8.39
C SER A 217 -6.28 -15.61 -7.46
N VAL A 218 -5.10 -15.56 -6.86
CA VAL A 218 -4.69 -14.42 -6.02
C VAL A 218 -4.59 -13.14 -6.85
N ARG A 219 -4.01 -13.23 -8.05
CA ARG A 219 -3.84 -12.10 -8.97
C ARG A 219 -5.18 -11.50 -9.41
N SER A 220 -6.19 -12.32 -9.68
CA SER A 220 -7.51 -11.85 -10.14
C SER A 220 -8.35 -11.19 -9.04
N ARG A 221 -7.93 -11.31 -7.77
CA ARG A 221 -8.65 -10.80 -6.60
C ARG A 221 -8.12 -9.47 -6.09
N ILE A 222 -6.99 -8.99 -6.62
CA ILE A 222 -6.45 -7.67 -6.30
C ILE A 222 -7.41 -6.63 -6.86
N ILE A 223 -7.87 -5.74 -6.01
CA ILE A 223 -8.75 -4.64 -6.38
C ILE A 223 -8.21 -3.31 -5.91
N THR A 224 -8.65 -2.26 -6.58
CA THR A 224 -8.30 -0.88 -6.25
C THR A 224 -9.57 -0.05 -6.16
N HIS A 225 -9.65 0.82 -5.16
CA HIS A 225 -10.72 1.82 -5.00
C HIS A 225 -10.10 3.22 -4.81
N GLY A 226 -10.89 4.26 -5.10
CA GLY A 226 -10.43 5.65 -5.01
C GLY A 226 -9.52 6.07 -6.16
N GLU A 227 -8.52 6.91 -5.87
CA GLU A 227 -7.67 7.55 -6.86
C GLU A 227 -6.47 6.66 -7.26
N GLU A 228 -6.60 5.93 -8.37
CA GLU A 228 -5.47 5.12 -8.89
C GLU A 228 -4.22 5.95 -9.19
N GLY A 229 -4.39 7.25 -9.47
CA GLY A 229 -3.31 8.19 -9.78
C GLY A 229 -2.50 8.70 -8.59
N PHE A 230 -2.78 8.26 -7.36
CA PHE A 230 -2.02 8.69 -6.18
C PHE A 230 -0.55 8.25 -6.26
N VAL A 231 0.36 9.19 -6.00
CA VAL A 231 1.82 8.94 -5.96
C VAL A 231 2.36 9.44 -4.62
N PRO A 232 3.09 8.62 -3.83
CA PRO A 232 3.68 9.04 -2.56
C PRO A 232 4.72 10.18 -2.70
N TRP A 233 4.34 11.38 -2.27
CA TRP A 233 5.11 12.60 -2.54
C TRP A 233 6.48 12.69 -1.85
N GLU A 234 6.65 12.09 -0.67
CA GLU A 234 7.89 12.12 0.13
C GLU A 234 9.07 11.41 -0.58
N PHE A 235 8.75 10.49 -1.48
CA PHE A 235 9.73 9.63 -2.14
C PHE A 235 10.14 10.15 -3.52
N ILE A 236 9.61 11.30 -3.96
CA ILE A 236 9.95 11.90 -5.25
C ILE A 236 11.22 12.74 -5.07
N ARG A 237 12.34 12.26 -5.63
CA ARG A 237 13.66 12.90 -5.49
C ARG A 237 14.38 13.17 -6.80
N GLU A 238 14.04 12.46 -7.87
CA GLU A 238 14.78 12.52 -9.14
C GLU A 238 14.17 13.55 -10.10
N PRO A 239 14.95 14.57 -10.55
CA PRO A 239 14.43 15.61 -11.44
C PRO A 239 13.82 15.10 -12.75
N LYS A 240 14.38 14.02 -13.32
CA LYS A 240 13.83 13.41 -14.54
C LYS A 240 12.42 12.84 -14.33
N LYS A 241 12.16 12.26 -13.16
CA LYS A 241 10.84 11.69 -12.81
C LYS A 241 9.81 12.78 -12.54
N ILE A 242 10.22 13.93 -12.01
CA ILE A 242 9.32 15.07 -11.72
C ILE A 242 8.50 15.46 -12.95
N LYS A 243 9.14 15.68 -14.10
CA LYS A 243 8.45 16.07 -15.34
C LYS A 243 7.46 15.02 -15.83
N GLU A 244 7.80 13.75 -15.68
CA GLU A 244 6.92 12.66 -16.09
C GLU A 244 5.69 12.57 -15.18
N ILE A 245 5.88 12.75 -13.88
CA ILE A 245 4.80 12.77 -12.88
C ILE A 245 3.88 13.98 -13.10
N ILE A 246 4.44 15.18 -13.33
CA ILE A 246 3.67 16.38 -13.69
C ILE A 246 2.74 16.09 -14.86
N ARG A 247 3.28 15.57 -15.97
CA ARG A 247 2.49 15.26 -17.17
C ARG A 247 1.38 14.26 -16.86
N LYS A 248 1.62 13.26 -16.01
CA LYS A 248 0.57 12.32 -15.59
C LYS A 248 -0.52 13.02 -14.79
N LEU A 249 -0.15 13.81 -13.78
CA LEU A 249 -1.09 14.49 -12.88
C LEU A 249 -1.89 15.60 -13.55
N GLU A 250 -1.35 16.27 -14.57
CA GLU A 250 -2.07 17.25 -15.39
C GLU A 250 -3.21 16.60 -16.19
N ASN A 251 -3.07 15.31 -16.54
CA ASN A 251 -4.02 14.57 -17.38
C ASN A 251 -4.96 13.63 -16.60
N VAL A 252 -4.76 13.47 -15.30
CA VAL A 252 -5.64 12.68 -14.42
C VAL A 252 -6.55 13.62 -13.65
N LYS A 253 -7.82 13.24 -13.49
CA LYS A 253 -8.78 13.92 -12.62
C LYS A 253 -8.99 13.09 -11.37
N PHE A 254 -8.85 13.69 -10.19
CA PHE A 254 -9.25 13.03 -8.96
C PHE A 254 -10.73 13.37 -8.70
N SER A 255 -11.36 12.62 -7.81
CA SER A 255 -12.66 13.03 -7.28
C SER A 255 -12.55 14.39 -6.59
N VAL A 256 -13.65 15.13 -6.57
CA VAL A 256 -13.72 16.49 -5.97
C VAL A 256 -13.12 16.52 -4.55
N ARG A 257 -13.29 15.44 -3.78
CA ARG A 257 -12.83 15.34 -2.39
C ARG A 257 -11.33 15.11 -2.24
N ASN A 258 -10.67 14.55 -3.25
CA ASN A 258 -9.24 14.25 -3.25
C ASN A 258 -8.43 15.16 -4.20
N GLU A 259 -9.10 16.04 -4.92
CA GLU A 259 -8.49 16.96 -5.88
C GLU A 259 -7.46 17.91 -5.22
N TYR A 260 -7.64 18.23 -3.93
CA TYR A 260 -6.65 18.99 -3.16
C TYR A 260 -5.28 18.31 -3.19
N TYR A 261 -5.22 16.97 -3.10
CA TYR A 261 -3.97 16.22 -3.09
C TYR A 261 -3.25 16.33 -4.43
N ARG A 262 -4.00 16.20 -5.52
CA ARG A 262 -3.47 16.34 -6.89
C ARG A 262 -2.83 17.72 -7.06
N PHE A 263 -3.51 18.78 -6.64
CA PHE A 263 -2.99 20.14 -6.73
C PHE A 263 -1.84 20.41 -5.75
N PHE A 264 -1.87 19.87 -4.54
CA PHE A 264 -0.74 19.91 -3.62
C PHE A 264 0.51 19.29 -4.25
N LEU A 265 0.36 18.09 -4.82
CA LEU A 265 1.48 17.39 -5.44
C LEU A 265 1.98 18.14 -6.68
N LEU A 266 1.09 18.62 -7.54
CA LEU A 266 1.46 19.48 -8.67
C LEU A 266 2.21 20.73 -8.21
N SER A 267 1.72 21.41 -7.17
CA SER A 267 2.38 22.59 -6.59
C SER A 267 3.82 22.24 -6.18
N ARG A 268 4.01 21.21 -5.35
CA ARG A 268 5.33 20.75 -4.93
C ARG A 268 6.24 20.43 -6.13
N LEU A 269 5.73 19.75 -7.14
CA LEU A 269 6.51 19.34 -8.31
C LEU A 269 6.87 20.53 -9.22
N TYR A 270 5.95 21.47 -9.43
CA TYR A 270 6.22 22.71 -10.17
C TYR A 270 7.28 23.55 -9.48
N TYR A 271 7.24 23.64 -8.15
CA TYR A 271 8.28 24.31 -7.38
C TYR A 271 9.66 23.66 -7.62
N LEU A 272 9.73 22.32 -7.53
CA LEU A 272 10.95 21.57 -7.77
C LEU A 272 11.45 21.64 -9.23
N ASP A 273 10.56 21.83 -10.21
CA ASP A 273 10.88 22.01 -11.64
C ASP A 273 11.15 23.48 -12.02
N GLY A 274 10.99 24.44 -11.09
CA GLY A 274 11.20 25.88 -11.34
C GLY A 274 10.05 26.59 -12.06
N ARG A 275 8.86 25.98 -12.14
CA ARG A 275 7.64 26.52 -12.78
C ARG A 275 6.84 27.38 -11.79
N VAL A 276 7.33 28.59 -11.51
CA VAL A 276 6.83 29.46 -10.41
C VAL A 276 5.35 29.82 -10.54
N ASN A 277 4.87 30.16 -11.74
CA ASN A 277 3.48 30.58 -11.94
C ASN A 277 2.50 29.42 -11.72
N GLU A 278 2.82 28.26 -12.27
CA GLU A 278 2.03 27.04 -12.12
C GLU A 278 2.06 26.52 -10.68
N PHE A 279 3.21 26.65 -10.00
CA PHE A 279 3.30 26.40 -8.56
C PHE A 279 2.30 27.26 -7.78
N LYS A 280 2.28 28.58 -7.99
CA LYS A 280 1.37 29.50 -7.29
C LYS A 280 -0.09 29.17 -7.57
N GLN A 281 -0.43 28.89 -8.83
CA GLN A 281 -1.78 28.51 -9.21
C GLN A 281 -2.23 27.21 -8.54
N ALA A 282 -1.41 26.15 -8.64
CA ALA A 282 -1.73 24.87 -8.02
C ALA A 282 -1.80 24.96 -6.49
N TYR A 283 -0.90 25.74 -5.87
CA TYR A 283 -0.92 26.00 -4.42
C TYR A 283 -2.23 26.66 -3.99
N ARG A 284 -2.64 27.75 -4.65
CA ARG A 284 -3.88 28.48 -4.33
C ARG A 284 -5.10 27.55 -4.44
N ILE A 285 -5.15 26.69 -5.45
CA ILE A 285 -6.24 25.72 -5.60
C ILE A 285 -6.20 24.68 -4.47
N ALA A 286 -5.05 24.06 -4.21
CA ALA A 286 -4.92 23.08 -3.13
C ALA A 286 -5.32 23.66 -1.77
N PHE A 287 -4.84 24.86 -1.45
CA PHE A 287 -5.16 25.58 -0.23
C PHE A 287 -6.65 25.95 -0.13
N SER A 288 -7.28 26.35 -1.24
CA SER A 288 -8.73 26.64 -1.26
C SER A 288 -9.59 25.39 -1.02
N LEU A 289 -9.10 24.21 -1.43
CA LEU A 289 -9.81 22.94 -1.27
C LEU A 289 -9.59 22.34 0.11
N PHE A 290 -8.38 22.46 0.67
CA PHE A 290 -8.06 21.96 2.00
C PHE A 290 -6.98 22.79 2.72
N PRO A 291 -7.35 23.89 3.39
CA PRO A 291 -6.40 24.85 3.97
C PRO A 291 -5.64 24.29 5.18
N ASP A 292 -6.22 23.32 5.88
CA ASP A 292 -5.64 22.72 7.09
C ASP A 292 -4.61 21.62 6.79
N TYR A 293 -4.41 21.26 5.52
CA TYR A 293 -3.47 20.23 5.14
C TYR A 293 -2.02 20.68 5.39
N GLU A 294 -1.45 20.24 6.52
CA GLU A 294 -0.13 20.64 7.03
C GLU A 294 1.01 20.60 5.99
N PRO A 295 1.11 19.60 5.08
CA PRO A 295 2.16 19.60 4.06
C PRO A 295 2.14 20.81 3.13
N LEU A 296 1.00 21.48 2.90
CA LEU A 296 0.96 22.74 2.16
C LEU A 296 1.72 23.85 2.89
N LYS A 297 1.63 23.90 4.22
CA LYS A 297 2.28 24.92 5.07
C LYS A 297 3.81 24.78 5.07
N THR A 298 4.33 23.63 4.64
CA THR A 298 5.78 23.39 4.49
C THR A 298 6.35 23.86 3.15
N LEU A 299 5.49 24.19 2.18
CA LEU A 299 5.94 24.73 0.90
C LEU A 299 6.36 26.20 1.07
N PRO A 300 7.41 26.65 0.36
CA PRO A 300 7.85 28.02 0.48
C PRO A 300 6.74 28.97 0.02
N ILE A 301 6.35 29.87 0.91
CA ILE A 301 5.46 30.98 0.57
C ILE A 301 6.32 31.94 -0.26
N ILE A 302 6.16 31.88 -1.58
CA ILE A 302 6.70 32.92 -2.44
C ILE A 302 5.83 34.14 -2.16
N ALA A 303 6.33 35.04 -1.29
CA ALA A 303 5.74 36.35 -1.11
C ALA A 303 5.54 36.95 -2.50
N ASP A 304 4.31 37.34 -2.83
CA ASP A 304 4.07 38.10 -4.04
C ASP A 304 4.83 39.41 -3.89
N GLU A 305 5.99 39.53 -4.54
CA GLU A 305 6.60 40.82 -4.86
C GLU A 305 5.61 41.56 -5.78
N GLY A 306 4.58 42.18 -5.19
CA GLY A 306 3.64 43.02 -5.93
C GLY A 306 2.16 42.97 -5.53
N GLU A 307 1.71 42.09 -4.65
CA GLU A 307 0.34 42.15 -4.13
C GLU A 307 0.35 42.09 -2.61
N SER A 308 0.14 43.25 -2.00
CA SER A 308 -0.16 43.44 -0.59
C SER A 308 -1.39 42.63 -0.19
N ALA A 309 -1.18 41.38 0.23
CA ALA A 309 -2.16 40.62 0.97
C ALA A 309 -2.23 41.21 2.39
N GLN A 310 -3.26 42.05 2.62
CA GLN A 310 -3.76 42.32 3.96
C GLN A 310 -4.26 41.01 4.56
N PHE A 311 -3.41 40.30 5.28
CA PHE A 311 -3.89 39.45 6.36
C PHE A 311 -4.13 40.37 7.55
N SER A 312 -5.39 40.73 7.76
CA SER A 312 -5.80 41.42 8.97
C SER A 312 -5.54 40.49 10.16
N GLU A 313 -4.61 40.89 11.02
CA GLU A 313 -4.60 40.48 12.41
C GLU A 313 -5.96 40.84 13.01
N THR A 314 -6.80 39.84 13.24
CA THR A 314 -7.86 39.98 14.25
C THR A 314 -7.32 39.44 15.55
N GLU A 315 -7.08 40.39 16.45
CA GLU A 315 -6.80 40.29 17.87
C GLU A 315 -7.50 39.10 18.54
N ILE A 316 -6.72 38.27 19.23
CA ILE A 316 -7.20 37.50 20.38
C ILE A 316 -6.57 38.15 21.61
N VAL A 317 -7.43 38.79 22.42
CA VAL A 317 -7.23 39.03 23.85
C VAL A 317 -7.68 37.80 24.59
#